data_AF-A0A6I7YL39-F1
#
_entry.id   AF-A0A6I7YL39-F1
#
_cell.length_a   1.000
_cell.length_b   1.000
_cell.length_c   1.000
_cell.angle_alpha   90.00
_cell.angle_beta   90.00
_cell.angle_gamma   90.00
#
_symmetry.space_group_name_H-M   'P 1'
#
loop_
_entity.id
_entity.type
_entity.pdbx_description
1 polymer ?
#
loop_
_entity_poly.entity_id
_entity_poly.type
_entity_poly.pdbx_seq_one_letter_code
_entity_poly.pdbx_strand_id
1 'polypeptide(L)'
;MEAYSYGQLEQATARSIQRRGDQIKPEDEALVVTAMMAAQQIEVDIAAGGQQATKAIYMIPHFKGVLADLGCTAPGRMALGGDSNKGREGKPGAVANNEIAARRAKLRGRGA
;
A
#
# COMPACT_ATOMS: atom_id res chain seq x y z
N MET A 1 17.87 -4.16 15.30
CA MET A 1 16.77 -4.37 14.32
C MET A 1 15.76 -3.27 14.59
N GLU A 2 15.58 -2.31 13.69
CA GLU A 2 14.58 -1.24 13.88
C GLU A 2 13.21 -1.91 13.95
N ALA A 3 12.56 -1.84 15.11
CA ALA A 3 11.22 -2.39 15.28
C ALA A 3 10.29 -1.71 14.27
N TYR A 4 9.50 -2.49 13.54
CA TYR A 4 8.40 -1.92 12.78
C TYR A 4 7.53 -1.14 13.78
N SER A 5 7.42 0.18 13.58
CA SER A 5 6.52 0.99 14.39
C SER A 5 5.10 0.57 14.06
N TYR A 6 4.25 0.44 15.07
CA TYR A 6 2.81 0.23 14.88
C TYR A 6 2.22 1.29 13.93
N GLY A 7 1.30 0.87 13.06
CA GLY A 7 0.58 1.74 12.11
C GLY A 7 1.32 2.02 10.79
N GLN A 8 2.46 1.38 10.52
CA GLN A 8 3.23 1.63 9.29
C GLN A 8 2.54 1.09 8.04
N LEU A 9 1.91 -0.09 8.13
CA LEU A 9 1.15 -0.71 7.06
C LEU A 9 -0.13 0.06 6.82
N GLU A 10 -0.88 0.39 7.89
CA GLU A 10 -2.09 1.22 7.78
C GLU A 10 -1.80 2.55 7.08
N GLN A 11 -0.78 3.29 7.52
CA GLN A 11 -0.39 4.54 6.89
C GLN A 11 0.09 4.35 5.44
N ALA A 12 0.76 3.24 5.12
CA ALA A 12 1.18 2.94 3.75
C ALA A 12 -0.02 2.63 2.85
N THR A 13 -1.01 1.91 3.36
CA THR A 13 -2.29 1.65 2.70
C THR A 13 -3.01 2.96 2.41
N ALA A 14 -3.19 3.81 3.41
CA ALA A 14 -3.82 5.12 3.26
C ALA A 14 -3.14 5.97 2.18
N ARG A 15 -1.80 6.09 2.23
CA ARG A 15 -1.04 6.81 1.19
C ARG A 15 -1.20 6.21 -0.20
N SER A 16 -1.25 4.88 -0.30
CA SER A 16 -1.42 4.20 -1.60
C SER A 16 -2.80 4.48 -2.19
N ILE A 17 -3.86 4.37 -1.38
CA ILE A 17 -5.24 4.66 -1.78
C ILE A 17 -5.37 6.13 -2.15
N GLN A 18 -4.86 7.05 -1.33
CA GLN A 18 -4.90 8.49 -1.60
C GLN A 18 -4.23 8.86 -2.93
N ARG A 19 -3.13 8.19 -3.30
CA ARG A 19 -2.44 8.42 -4.58
C ARG A 19 -3.22 7.96 -5.81
N ARG A 20 -4.30 7.20 -5.64
CA ARG A 20 -5.23 6.88 -6.73
C ARG A 20 -6.14 8.07 -7.07
N GLY A 21 -6.34 9.01 -6.14
CA GLY A 21 -7.12 10.23 -6.34
C GLY A 21 -8.54 9.92 -6.84
N ASP A 22 -8.98 10.63 -7.87
CA ASP A 22 -10.32 10.52 -8.48
C ASP A 22 -10.65 9.13 -9.07
N GLN A 23 -9.67 8.21 -9.12
CA GLN A 23 -9.92 6.82 -9.54
C GLN A 23 -10.62 5.99 -8.46
N ILE A 24 -10.59 6.43 -7.20
CA ILE A 24 -11.36 5.84 -6.10
C ILE A 24 -12.65 6.63 -5.97
N LYS A 25 -13.77 5.95 -6.12
CA LYS A 25 -15.09 6.56 -6.10
C LYS A 25 -15.81 6.30 -4.77
N PRO A 26 -16.89 7.02 -4.45
CA PRO A 26 -17.68 6.74 -3.26
C PRO A 26 -18.18 5.29 -3.19
N GLU A 27 -18.46 4.66 -4.34
CA GLU A 27 -18.88 3.26 -4.40
C GLU A 27 -17.81 2.28 -3.93
N ASP A 28 -16.54 2.69 -3.87
CA ASP A 28 -15.41 1.88 -3.41
C ASP A 28 -15.19 1.97 -1.89
N GLU A 29 -16.02 2.74 -1.15
CA GLU A 29 -15.83 3.01 0.29
C GLU A 29 -15.69 1.73 1.11
N ALA A 30 -16.56 0.73 0.88
CA ALA A 30 -16.50 -0.54 1.59
C ALA A 30 -15.16 -1.26 1.38
N LEU A 31 -14.58 -1.17 0.18
CA LEU A 31 -13.30 -1.78 -0.14
C LEU A 31 -12.14 -1.00 0.49
N VAL A 32 -12.22 0.33 0.53
CA VAL A 32 -11.27 1.20 1.25
C VAL A 32 -11.25 0.88 2.74
N VAL A 33 -12.44 0.81 3.37
CA VAL A 33 -12.56 0.45 4.80
C VAL A 33 -11.99 -0.94 5.07
N THR A 34 -12.30 -1.91 4.21
CA THR A 34 -11.75 -3.27 4.31
C THR A 34 -10.23 -3.28 4.25
N ALA A 35 -9.63 -2.51 3.34
CA ALA A 35 -8.17 -2.40 3.23
C ALA A 35 -7.54 -1.79 4.50
N MET A 36 -8.17 -0.76 5.07
CA MET A 36 -7.69 -0.11 6.29
C MET A 36 -7.78 -1.04 7.51
N MET A 37 -8.92 -1.71 7.70
CA MET A 37 -9.11 -2.69 8.77
C MET A 37 -8.12 -3.86 8.67
N ALA A 38 -7.94 -4.40 7.46
CA ALA A 38 -7.01 -5.50 7.24
C ALA A 38 -5.55 -5.08 7.53
N ALA A 39 -5.14 -3.89 7.09
CA ALA A 39 -3.80 -3.37 7.34
C ALA A 39 -3.52 -3.24 8.84
N GLN A 40 -4.46 -2.67 9.60
CA GLN A 40 -4.35 -2.53 11.04
C GLN A 40 -4.27 -3.89 11.74
N GLN A 41 -5.17 -4.83 11.40
CA GLN A 41 -5.20 -6.15 12.04
C GLN A 41 -3.94 -6.96 11.74
N ILE A 42 -3.42 -6.91 10.52
CA ILE A 42 -2.18 -7.59 10.14
C ILE A 42 -1.01 -7.12 11.02
N GLU A 43 -0.88 -5.81 11.27
CA GLU A 43 0.19 -5.30 12.14
C GLU A 43 0.02 -5.74 13.59
N VAL A 44 -1.23 -5.70 14.11
CA VAL A 44 -1.56 -6.16 15.45
C VAL A 44 -1.14 -7.62 15.64
N ASP A 45 -1.53 -8.48 14.69
CA ASP A 45 -1.29 -9.91 14.77
C ASP A 45 0.20 -10.28 14.56
N ILE A 46 0.91 -9.55 13.69
CA ILE A 46 2.38 -9.70 13.55
C ILE A 46 3.07 -9.33 14.87
N ALA A 47 2.68 -8.22 15.49
CA ALA A 47 3.27 -7.77 16.75
C ALA A 47 2.95 -8.70 17.93
N ALA A 48 1.77 -9.34 17.93
CA ALA A 48 1.39 -10.34 18.93
C ALA A 48 2.26 -11.61 18.88
N GLY A 49 2.89 -11.91 17.74
CA GLY A 49 3.79 -13.05 17.59
C GLY A 49 3.07 -14.40 17.55
N GLY A 50 3.86 -15.48 17.60
CA GLY A 50 3.36 -16.86 17.65
C GLY A 50 2.39 -17.20 16.51
N GLN A 51 1.29 -17.88 16.84
CA GLN A 51 0.30 -18.30 15.85
C GLN A 51 -0.44 -17.14 15.17
N GLN A 52 -0.62 -16.00 15.85
CA GLN A 52 -1.28 -14.84 15.24
C GLN A 52 -0.40 -14.23 14.15
N ALA A 53 0.91 -14.09 14.41
CA ALA A 53 1.85 -13.62 13.39
C ALA A 53 1.88 -14.55 12.17
N THR A 54 1.83 -15.86 12.38
CA THR A 54 1.72 -16.84 11.28
C THR A 54 0.46 -16.62 10.45
N LYS A 55 -0.71 -16.46 11.09
CA LYS A 55 -1.98 -16.19 10.38
C LYS A 55 -1.94 -14.87 9.62
N ALA A 56 -1.40 -13.81 10.22
CA ALA A 56 -1.24 -12.52 9.57
C ALA A 56 -0.38 -12.60 8.31
N ILE A 57 0.72 -13.35 8.36
CA ILE A 57 1.59 -13.60 7.20
C ILE A 57 0.83 -14.34 6.10
N TYR A 58 -0.01 -15.32 6.46
CA TYR A 58 -0.88 -16.01 5.51
C TYR A 58 -1.97 -15.11 4.91
N MET A 59 -2.34 -14.01 5.56
CA MET A 59 -3.32 -13.04 5.03
C MET A 59 -2.72 -12.04 4.05
N ILE A 60 -1.38 -11.91 3.99
CA ILE A 60 -0.71 -10.96 3.08
C ILE A 60 -1.13 -11.13 1.60
N PRO A 61 -1.26 -12.33 1.03
CA PRO A 61 -1.72 -12.50 -0.35
C PRO A 61 -3.16 -12.00 -0.59
N HIS A 62 -4.06 -12.20 0.39
CA HIS A 62 -5.44 -11.72 0.30
C HIS A 62 -5.50 -10.20 0.42
N PHE A 63 -4.72 -9.63 1.34
CA PHE A 63 -4.56 -8.20 1.47
C PHE A 63 -3.99 -7.56 0.18
N LYS A 64 -3.02 -8.21 -0.46
CA LYS A 64 -2.53 -7.82 -1.80
C LYS A 64 -3.66 -7.85 -2.84
N GLY A 65 -4.59 -8.78 -2.75
CA GLY A 65 -5.79 -8.85 -3.61
C GLY A 65 -6.65 -7.59 -3.47
N VAL A 66 -7.02 -7.23 -2.24
CA VAL A 66 -7.75 -6.00 -1.94
C VAL A 66 -7.05 -4.75 -2.49
N LEU A 67 -5.73 -4.67 -2.33
CA LEU A 67 -4.95 -3.58 -2.91
C LEU A 67 -4.93 -3.60 -4.45
N ALA A 68 -4.98 -4.77 -5.08
CA ALA A 68 -5.06 -4.87 -6.53
C ALA A 68 -6.41 -4.40 -7.06
N ASP A 69 -7.50 -4.74 -6.36
CA ASP A 69 -8.87 -4.32 -6.71
C ASP A 69 -9.02 -2.79 -6.62
N LEU A 70 -8.34 -2.14 -5.68
CA LEU A 70 -8.23 -0.66 -5.58
C LEU A 70 -7.25 -0.05 -6.61
N GLY A 71 -6.60 -0.86 -7.44
CA GLY A 71 -5.56 -0.39 -8.37
C GLY A 71 -4.27 0.10 -7.69
N CYS A 72 -4.04 -0.26 -6.42
CA CYS A 72 -2.82 0.09 -5.69
C CYS A 72 -1.59 -0.74 -6.12
N THR A 73 -1.79 -1.80 -6.91
CA THR A 73 -0.71 -2.62 -7.47
C THR A 73 -0.54 -2.36 -8.97
N ALA A 74 0.64 -2.62 -9.54
CA ALA A 74 0.83 -2.48 -10.98
C ALA A 74 -0.12 -3.37 -11.81
N PRO A 75 -0.30 -4.67 -11.47
CA PRO A 75 -1.32 -5.50 -12.14
C PRO A 75 -2.74 -4.95 -11.97
N GLY A 76 -3.09 -4.46 -10.77
CA GLY A 76 -4.39 -3.85 -10.51
C GLY A 76 -4.65 -2.62 -11.37
N ARG A 77 -3.65 -1.74 -11.54
CA ARG A 77 -3.76 -0.59 -12.46
C ARG A 77 -4.01 -1.03 -13.89
N MET A 78 -3.25 -2.02 -14.39
CA MET A 78 -3.41 -2.52 -15.76
C MET A 78 -4.80 -3.13 -15.97
N ALA A 79 -5.30 -3.91 -15.00
CA ALA A 79 -6.63 -4.54 -15.07
C ALA A 79 -7.77 -3.50 -15.11
N LEU A 80 -7.61 -2.38 -14.41
CA LEU A 80 -8.56 -1.26 -14.41
C LEU A 80 -8.40 -0.30 -15.62
N GLY A 81 -7.60 -0.67 -16.63
CA GLY A 81 -7.38 0.14 -17.84
C GLY A 81 -6.35 1.27 -17.67
N GLY A 82 -5.59 1.26 -16.57
CA GLY A 82 -4.54 2.22 -16.27
C GLY A 82 -3.22 1.90 -16.97
N ASP A 83 -3.13 2.32 -18.24
CA ASP A 83 -1.97 3.01 -18.84
C ASP A 83 -2.26 3.41 -20.31
N SER A 84 -3.45 3.95 -20.59
CA SER A 84 -3.66 4.74 -21.81
C SER A 84 -3.20 6.17 -21.56
N ASN A 85 -1.89 6.39 -21.64
CA ASN A 85 -1.29 7.72 -21.59
C ASN A 85 -1.74 8.56 -22.81
N LYS A 86 -2.91 9.20 -22.73
CA LYS A 86 -3.22 10.38 -23.54
C LYS A 86 -2.97 11.62 -22.69
N GLY A 87 -1.79 12.21 -22.93
CA GLY A 87 -1.41 13.60 -22.68
C GLY A 87 -2.15 14.35 -21.57
N ARG A 88 -1.56 14.37 -20.38
CA ARG A 88 -1.64 15.55 -19.52
C ARG A 88 -0.24 16.13 -19.39
N GLU A 89 0.07 17.08 -20.27
CA GLU A 89 1.04 18.14 -19.98
C GLU A 89 0.51 18.95 -18.78
N GLY A 90 0.79 18.45 -17.58
CA GLY A 90 0.46 19.10 -16.32
C GLY A 90 1.74 19.18 -15.50
N LYS A 91 2.13 20.41 -15.14
CA LYS A 91 3.34 20.83 -14.41
C LYS A 91 3.86 19.78 -13.41
N PRO A 92 5.18 19.62 -13.27
CA PRO A 92 5.79 18.65 -12.36
C PRO A 92 5.40 18.97 -10.92
N GLY A 93 4.35 18.30 -10.45
CA GLY A 93 3.93 18.28 -9.06
C GLY A 93 5.01 17.58 -8.25
N ALA A 94 5.77 18.40 -7.53
CA ALA A 94 6.79 17.99 -6.59
C ALA A 94 6.23 17.03 -5.51
N VAL A 95 7.15 16.36 -4.83
CA VAL A 95 7.02 15.63 -3.54
C VAL A 95 6.70 14.12 -3.54
N ALA A 96 6.27 13.47 -4.64
CA ALA A 96 6.01 12.01 -4.57
C ALA A 96 7.27 11.11 -4.62
N ASN A 97 8.45 11.66 -4.97
CA ASN A 97 9.66 10.88 -5.23
C ASN A 97 10.61 10.68 -4.04
N ASN A 98 10.35 11.22 -2.84
CA ASN A 98 11.37 11.19 -1.79
C ASN A 98 11.27 9.98 -0.84
N GLU A 99 10.08 9.58 -0.40
CA GLU A 99 9.96 8.56 0.67
C GLU A 99 10.29 7.13 0.22
N ILE A 100 9.84 6.72 -0.97
CA ILE A 100 10.12 5.36 -1.49
C ILE A 100 11.60 5.26 -1.90
N ALA A 101 12.15 6.31 -2.51
CA ALA A 101 13.56 6.38 -2.86
C ALA A 101 14.44 6.36 -1.60
N ALA A 102 14.08 7.12 -0.56
CA ALA A 102 14.77 7.11 0.73
C ALA A 102 14.74 5.74 1.42
N ARG A 103 13.57 5.05 1.42
CA ARG A 103 13.46 3.67 1.95
C ARG A 103 14.36 2.69 1.17
N ARG A 104 14.39 2.78 -0.16
CA ARG A 104 15.27 1.95 -1.00
C ARG A 104 16.76 2.22 -0.72
N ALA A 105 17.14 3.48 -0.54
CA ALA A 105 18.52 3.85 -0.18
C ALA A 105 18.93 3.29 1.20
N LYS A 106 18.04 3.38 2.21
CA LYS A 106 18.27 2.81 3.55
C LYS A 106 18.44 1.28 3.53
N LEU A 107 17.73 0.58 2.67
CA LEU A 107 17.88 -0.87 2.49
C LEU A 107 19.19 -1.26 1.81
N ARG A 108 19.66 -0.47 0.83
CA ARG A 108 20.94 -0.71 0.14
C ARG A 108 22.16 -0.47 1.04
N GLY A 109 22.06 0.42 2.02
CA GLY A 109 23.14 0.71 2.98
C GLY A 109 23.28 -0.27 4.15
N ARG A 110 22.38 -1.26 4.30
CA ARG A 110 22.40 -2.25 5.41
C ARG A 110 23.00 -3.61 5.00
N GLY A 111 23.56 -3.71 3.80
CA GLY A 111 24.13 -4.94 3.24
C GLY A 111 25.63 -4.91 2.99
N ALA A 112 26.38 -4.03 3.67
CA ALA A 112 27.84 -3.97 3.66
C ALA A 112 28.39 -4.23 5.06
#